data_AF-A0A965P340-F1
#
_entry.id   AF-A0A965P340-F1
#
_cell.length_a   1.000
_cell.length_b   1.000
_cell.length_c   1.000
_cell.angle_alpha   90.00
_cell.angle_beta   90.00
_cell.angle_gamma   90.00
#
_symmetry.space_group_name_H-M   'P 1'
#
loop_
_entity.id
_entity.type
_entity.pdbx_description
1 polymer ?
#
loop_
_entity_poly.entity_id
_entity_poly.type
_entity_poly.pdbx_seq_one_letter_code
_entity_poly.pdbx_strand_id
1 'polypeptide(L)'
;MRPLPDRRNHFRRRGDGGRPNGRGVHGRPGRRDPSVGHRPRTGPELFPPRRPGGRAVAPDRGVEAPRSDERTSSTARGDRRYASGLQAELEQSGACNALHRADQRFAKWLLRCHDRIDGNTLHLTQEYLGSMLGAQRTTVNEAAQTLQKAGAITYSRGRITIVDRAALERLACECYNAHTREPALVR
;
A
#
# COMPACT_ATOMS: atom_id res chain seq x y z
N MET A 1 -13.36 64.50 32.53
CA MET A 1 -12.94 63.75 33.74
C MET A 1 -12.44 62.37 33.31
N ARG A 2 -11.16 62.05 33.55
CA ARG A 2 -10.65 60.67 33.70
C ARG A 2 -10.25 60.51 35.17
N PRO A 3 -10.45 59.33 35.77
CA PRO A 3 -9.30 58.49 36.15
C PRO A 3 -9.57 57.01 35.79
N LEU A 4 -8.70 56.36 35.00
CA LEU A 4 -7.50 55.57 35.35
C LEU A 4 -7.78 54.16 35.92
N PRO A 5 -6.98 53.15 35.51
CA PRO A 5 -7.21 51.72 35.74
C PRO A 5 -6.62 51.24 37.06
N ASP A 6 -7.16 50.15 37.61
CA ASP A 6 -6.48 49.43 38.69
C ASP A 6 -5.38 48.52 38.14
N ARG A 7 -4.17 48.85 38.58
CA ARG A 7 -2.94 48.06 38.50
C ARG A 7 -2.68 47.57 39.92
N ARG A 8 -2.52 46.25 40.10
CA ARG A 8 -1.63 45.58 41.08
C ARG A 8 -1.85 44.06 40.97
N ASN A 9 -0.87 43.17 41.04
CA ASN A 9 0.50 43.36 41.47
C ASN A 9 1.45 42.33 40.84
N HIS A 10 2.66 42.82 40.60
CA HIS A 10 3.86 42.07 40.31
C HIS A 10 4.21 41.08 41.41
N PHE A 11 4.74 39.92 41.03
CA PHE A 11 5.88 39.37 41.77
C PHE A 11 6.98 38.88 40.83
N ARG A 12 8.19 39.31 41.17
CA ARG A 12 9.42 39.22 40.39
C ARG A 12 10.18 37.92 40.69
N ARG A 13 10.92 37.47 39.67
CA ARG A 13 12.32 36.99 39.64
C ARG A 13 12.82 36.03 40.74
N ARG A 14 13.44 34.94 40.28
CA ARG A 14 14.84 34.45 40.47
C ARG A 14 14.89 33.07 39.76
N GLY A 15 15.85 32.67 38.95
CA GLY A 15 17.27 33.00 38.93
C GLY A 15 18.05 31.92 39.67
N ASP A 16 18.21 30.74 39.06
CA ASP A 16 19.17 29.68 39.40
C ASP A 16 19.48 28.94 38.08
N GLY A 17 20.70 28.80 37.57
CA GLY A 17 21.97 28.80 38.27
C GLY A 17 22.44 27.36 38.49
N GLY A 18 22.92 26.70 37.42
CA GLY A 18 23.89 25.62 37.54
C GLY A 18 23.37 24.19 37.37
N ARG A 19 23.81 23.53 36.28
CA ARG A 19 24.50 22.23 36.37
C ARG A 19 25.34 21.99 35.10
N PRO A 20 26.66 21.78 35.23
CA PRO A 20 27.53 21.41 34.13
C PRO A 20 27.51 19.89 33.97
N ASN A 21 27.09 19.39 32.81
CA ASN A 21 27.38 18.01 32.43
C ASN A 21 28.34 18.02 31.24
N GLY A 22 29.62 17.97 31.57
CA GLY A 22 30.65 17.57 30.65
C GLY A 22 30.45 16.12 30.21
N ARG A 23 30.66 15.88 28.92
CA ARG A 23 31.47 14.79 28.37
C ARG A 23 31.56 15.00 26.87
N GLY A 24 32.63 15.68 26.47
CA GLY A 24 33.09 15.66 25.10
C GLY A 24 33.52 14.25 24.74
N VAL A 25 32.68 13.55 23.97
CA VAL A 25 33.06 12.33 23.27
C VAL A 25 33.63 12.72 21.92
N HIS A 26 34.86 13.24 21.93
CA HIS A 26 35.68 13.24 20.72
C HIS A 26 36.17 11.80 20.49
N GLY A 27 35.31 10.99 19.86
CA GLY A 27 35.69 9.71 19.30
C GLY A 27 36.78 9.95 18.25
N ARG A 28 37.98 9.42 18.50
CA ARG A 28 39.06 9.35 17.52
C ARG A 28 38.55 8.68 16.23
N PRO A 29 38.91 9.16 15.04
CA PRO A 29 38.64 8.41 13.82
C PRO A 29 39.42 7.08 13.87
N GLY A 30 38.69 5.98 14.02
CA GLY A 30 39.24 4.64 13.88
C GLY A 30 39.81 4.49 12.47
N ARG A 31 41.11 4.20 12.40
CA ARG A 31 41.78 3.75 11.17
C ARG A 31 41.02 2.52 10.68
N ARG A 32 40.47 2.59 9.47
CA ARG A 32 39.92 1.41 8.79
C ARG A 32 41.08 0.56 8.34
N ASP A 33 41.15 -0.67 8.83
CA ASP A 33 42.03 -1.71 8.30
C ASP A 33 41.62 -2.02 6.84
N PRO A 34 42.52 -1.93 5.84
CA PRO A 34 42.17 -2.20 4.44
C PRO A 34 42.00 -3.70 4.11
N SER A 35 42.11 -4.60 5.09
CA SER A 35 42.40 -6.02 4.81
C SER A 35 41.24 -7.00 5.02
N VAL A 36 40.02 -6.53 5.30
CA VAL A 36 38.85 -7.41 5.40
C VAL A 36 37.99 -7.28 4.15
N GLY A 37 38.26 -8.16 3.17
CA GLY A 37 37.49 -8.30 1.96
C GLY A 37 36.03 -8.68 2.27
N HIS A 38 35.13 -7.71 2.09
CA HIS A 38 33.70 -7.95 2.12
C HIS A 38 33.30 -8.70 0.85
N ARG A 39 33.12 -10.03 0.94
CA ARG A 39 32.47 -10.80 -0.13
C ARG A 39 31.01 -10.36 -0.23
N PRO A 40 30.49 -10.00 -1.42
CA PRO A 40 29.07 -9.83 -1.59
C PRO A 40 28.36 -11.17 -1.38
N ARG A 41 27.32 -11.17 -0.55
CA ARG A 41 26.34 -12.27 -0.46
C ARG A 41 25.54 -12.28 -1.76
N THR A 42 25.97 -13.08 -2.72
CA THR A 42 25.14 -13.51 -3.86
C THR A 42 23.94 -14.28 -3.32
N GLY A 43 22.73 -13.94 -3.80
CA GLY A 43 21.49 -14.64 -3.47
C GLY A 43 21.49 -16.11 -3.94
N PRO A 44 20.43 -16.89 -3.63
CA PRO A 44 20.39 -18.29 -3.99
C PRO A 44 20.32 -18.42 -5.51
N GLU A 45 21.31 -19.10 -6.10
CA GLU A 45 21.29 -19.50 -7.51
C GLU A 45 20.14 -20.47 -7.76
N LEU A 46 19.05 -19.95 -8.31
CA LEU A 46 17.96 -20.73 -8.90
C LEU A 46 18.34 -21.13 -10.33
N PHE A 47 19.35 -21.99 -10.48
CA PHE A 47 19.45 -22.87 -11.65
C PHE A 47 20.46 -24.01 -11.37
N PRO A 48 20.05 -25.29 -11.36
CA PRO A 48 21.02 -26.37 -11.22
C PRO A 48 21.90 -26.50 -12.48
N PRO A 49 23.18 -26.89 -12.37
CA PRO A 49 24.01 -27.14 -13.53
C PRO A 49 23.48 -28.34 -14.32
N ARG A 50 23.37 -28.18 -15.65
CA ARG A 50 23.05 -29.29 -16.56
C ARG A 50 24.17 -30.33 -16.49
N ARG A 51 23.86 -31.56 -16.08
CA ARG A 51 24.79 -32.69 -16.17
C ARG A 51 25.10 -32.99 -17.65
N PRO A 52 26.37 -33.11 -18.06
CA PRO A 52 26.69 -33.62 -19.38
C PRO A 52 26.46 -35.13 -19.41
N GLY A 53 25.67 -35.63 -20.36
CA GLY A 53 25.52 -37.07 -20.63
C GLY A 53 24.10 -37.66 -20.57
N GLY A 54 23.06 -36.85 -20.39
CA GLY A 54 21.67 -37.34 -20.47
C GLY A 54 21.23 -37.55 -21.93
N ARG A 55 20.95 -38.80 -22.32
CA ARG A 55 20.34 -39.16 -23.61
C ARG A 55 19.04 -38.37 -23.81
N ALA A 56 18.88 -37.72 -24.96
CA ALA A 56 17.64 -37.04 -25.32
C ALA A 56 16.50 -38.07 -25.34
N VAL A 57 15.56 -37.95 -24.40
CA VAL A 57 14.28 -38.66 -24.47
C VAL A 57 13.40 -37.84 -25.40
N ALA A 58 13.04 -38.40 -26.55
CA ALA A 58 12.08 -37.80 -27.46
C ALA A 58 10.73 -37.59 -26.74
N PRO A 59 10.00 -36.50 -27.00
CA PRO A 59 8.66 -36.35 -26.46
C PRO A 59 7.77 -37.45 -27.07
N ASP A 60 7.15 -38.22 -26.19
CA ASP A 60 6.16 -39.23 -26.56
C ASP A 60 5.04 -38.57 -27.36
N ARG A 61 4.86 -39.03 -28.61
CA ARG A 61 3.72 -38.65 -29.45
C ARG A 61 2.50 -39.41 -28.92
N GLY A 62 1.86 -38.81 -27.92
CA GLY A 62 0.70 -39.44 -27.28
C GLY A 62 -0.03 -38.54 -26.31
N VAL A 63 -0.21 -37.24 -26.62
CA VAL A 63 -1.31 -36.48 -26.01
C VAL A 63 -2.49 -36.62 -26.95
N GLU A 64 -3.28 -37.69 -26.77
CA GLU A 64 -4.65 -37.70 -27.26
C GLU A 64 -5.36 -36.48 -26.65
N ALA A 65 -5.73 -35.52 -27.50
CA ALA A 65 -6.59 -34.43 -27.11
C ALA A 65 -7.89 -35.03 -26.53
N PRO A 66 -8.36 -34.60 -25.35
CA PRO A 66 -9.64 -35.07 -24.86
C PRO A 66 -10.71 -34.73 -25.90
N ARG A 67 -11.39 -35.79 -26.35
CA ARG A 67 -12.56 -35.76 -27.23
C ARG A 67 -13.52 -34.69 -26.72
N SER A 68 -13.96 -33.84 -27.63
CA SER A 68 -14.91 -32.76 -27.40
C SER A 68 -16.21 -33.31 -26.81
N ASP A 69 -16.33 -33.27 -25.48
CA ASP A 69 -17.63 -33.42 -24.82
C ASP A 69 -18.41 -32.13 -25.04
N GLU A 70 -19.32 -32.18 -26.02
CA GLU A 70 -20.29 -31.15 -26.41
C GLU A 70 -21.39 -30.94 -25.33
N ARG A 71 -20.97 -30.78 -24.09
CA ARG A 71 -21.79 -30.23 -22.99
C ARG A 71 -21.03 -29.11 -22.33
N THR A 72 -20.68 -28.07 -23.11
CA THR A 72 -20.52 -26.75 -22.50
C THR A 72 -21.92 -26.26 -22.12
N SER A 73 -22.44 -26.83 -21.03
CA SER A 73 -23.66 -26.42 -20.35
C SER A 73 -23.56 -24.92 -20.03
N SER A 74 -24.70 -24.25 -19.87
CA SER A 74 -24.73 -22.83 -19.47
C SER A 74 -23.82 -22.54 -18.26
N THR A 75 -23.65 -23.51 -17.36
CA THR A 75 -22.72 -23.49 -16.23
C THR A 75 -21.26 -23.28 -16.66
N ALA A 76 -20.75 -24.04 -17.62
CA ALA A 76 -19.36 -23.90 -18.08
C ALA A 76 -19.08 -22.54 -18.75
N ARG A 77 -20.11 -21.88 -19.31
CA ARG A 77 -20.00 -20.50 -19.79
C ARG A 77 -19.92 -19.49 -18.63
N GLY A 78 -20.72 -19.68 -17.59
CA GLY A 78 -20.68 -18.88 -16.37
C GLY A 78 -19.31 -18.96 -15.68
N ASP A 79 -18.80 -20.17 -15.49
CA ASP A 79 -17.52 -20.43 -14.83
C ASP A 79 -16.35 -19.77 -15.59
N ARG A 80 -16.36 -19.87 -16.93
CA ARG A 80 -15.31 -19.25 -17.75
C ARG A 80 -15.38 -17.73 -17.73
N ARG A 81 -16.57 -17.14 -17.75
CA ARG A 81 -16.73 -15.67 -17.63
C ARG A 81 -16.27 -15.17 -16.26
N TYR A 82 -16.63 -15.88 -15.20
CA TYR A 82 -16.18 -15.56 -13.84
C TYR A 82 -14.66 -15.66 -13.72
N ALA A 83 -14.06 -16.77 -14.18
CA ALA A 83 -12.61 -16.98 -14.13
C ALA A 83 -11.86 -15.88 -14.90
N SER A 84 -12.29 -15.55 -16.12
CA SER A 84 -11.68 -14.47 -16.90
C SER A 84 -11.84 -13.11 -16.25
N GLY A 85 -12.99 -12.83 -15.63
CA GLY A 85 -13.21 -11.59 -14.87
C GLY A 85 -12.29 -11.47 -13.65
N LEU A 86 -12.12 -12.57 -12.90
CA LEU A 86 -11.21 -12.62 -11.76
C LEU A 86 -9.75 -12.44 -12.19
N GLN A 87 -9.34 -13.05 -13.30
CA GLN A 87 -7.99 -12.85 -13.86
C GLN A 87 -7.74 -11.39 -14.22
N ALA A 88 -8.69 -10.74 -14.92
CA ALA A 88 -8.59 -9.33 -15.26
C ALA A 88 -8.49 -8.43 -14.01
N GLU A 89 -9.24 -8.75 -12.95
CA GLU A 89 -9.14 -8.00 -11.68
C GLU A 89 -7.77 -8.15 -11.01
N LEU A 90 -7.22 -9.37 -11.01
CA LEU A 90 -5.89 -9.64 -10.44
C LEU A 90 -4.79 -8.93 -11.21
N GLU A 91 -4.81 -9.01 -12.55
CA GLU A 91 -3.87 -8.32 -13.43
C GLU A 91 -3.93 -6.81 -13.24
N GLN A 92 -5.13 -6.24 -13.22
CA GLN A 92 -5.32 -4.81 -13.00
C GLN A 92 -4.87 -4.37 -11.60
N SER A 93 -5.10 -5.19 -10.57
CA SER A 93 -4.61 -4.92 -9.22
C SER A 93 -3.08 -4.91 -9.18
N GLY A 94 -2.43 -5.87 -9.84
CA GLY A 94 -0.97 -5.94 -10.00
C GLY A 94 -0.40 -4.73 -10.73
N ALA A 95 -0.96 -4.39 -11.89
CA ALA A 95 -0.56 -3.22 -12.67
C ALA A 95 -0.75 -1.92 -11.87
N CYS A 96 -1.90 -1.77 -11.22
CA CYS A 96 -2.19 -0.63 -10.36
C CYS A 96 -1.15 -0.50 -9.23
N ASN A 97 -0.73 -1.61 -8.64
CA ASN A 97 0.27 -1.64 -7.58
C ASN A 97 1.68 -1.27 -8.04
N ALA A 98 2.03 -1.61 -9.28
CA ALA A 98 3.34 -1.30 -9.85
C ALA A 98 3.45 0.16 -10.35
N LEU A 99 2.34 0.72 -10.87
CA LEU A 99 2.36 1.99 -11.61
C LEU A 99 1.92 3.20 -10.79
N HIS A 100 1.14 3.01 -9.72
CA HIS A 100 0.56 4.12 -8.96
C HIS A 100 1.11 4.24 -7.55
N ARG A 101 1.12 5.48 -7.07
CA ARG A 101 1.54 5.82 -5.71
C ARG A 101 0.55 5.25 -4.68
N ALA A 102 1.02 5.04 -3.46
CA ALA A 102 0.21 4.45 -2.40
C ALA A 102 -1.02 5.31 -2.02
N ASP A 103 -0.90 6.64 -2.03
CA ASP A 103 -2.00 7.59 -1.81
C ASP A 103 -3.10 7.47 -2.86
N GLN A 104 -2.74 7.40 -4.15
CA GLN A 104 -3.71 7.24 -5.25
C GLN A 104 -4.44 5.91 -5.18
N ARG A 105 -3.72 4.83 -4.88
CA ARG A 105 -4.30 3.48 -4.70
C ARG A 105 -5.20 3.43 -3.48
N PHE A 106 -4.81 4.11 -2.41
CA PHE A 106 -5.60 4.17 -1.19
C PHE A 106 -6.90 4.93 -1.42
N ALA A 107 -6.86 6.06 -2.14
CA ALA A 107 -8.06 6.78 -2.54
C ALA A 107 -9.00 5.91 -3.39
N LYS A 108 -8.47 5.20 -4.41
CA LYS A 108 -9.24 4.22 -5.19
C LYS A 108 -9.90 3.17 -4.31
N TRP A 109 -9.15 2.61 -3.37
CA TRP A 109 -9.64 1.56 -2.48
C TRP A 109 -10.78 2.06 -1.59
N LEU A 110 -10.63 3.26 -1.00
CA LEU A 110 -11.65 3.90 -0.19
C LEU A 110 -12.93 4.18 -0.99
N LEU A 111 -12.83 4.62 -2.23
CA LEU A 111 -13.99 4.80 -3.11
C LEU A 111 -14.71 3.48 -3.36
N ARG A 112 -13.99 2.41 -3.70
CA ARG A 112 -14.61 1.09 -3.87
C ARG A 112 -15.28 0.57 -2.61
N CYS A 113 -14.72 0.86 -1.43
CA CYS A 113 -15.36 0.52 -0.16
C CYS A 113 -16.64 1.35 0.02
N HIS A 114 -16.56 2.65 -0.19
CA HIS A 114 -17.69 3.58 -0.09
C HIS A 114 -18.84 3.22 -1.05
N ASP A 115 -18.53 2.80 -2.28
CA ASP A 115 -19.54 2.40 -3.27
C ASP A 115 -20.27 1.10 -2.88
N ARG A 116 -19.81 0.37 -1.85
CA ARG A 116 -20.37 -0.90 -1.38
C ARG A 116 -21.01 -0.83 0.00
N ILE A 117 -20.88 0.30 0.71
CA ILE A 117 -21.42 0.46 2.06
C ILE A 117 -22.43 1.60 2.09
N ASP A 118 -23.45 1.46 2.91
CA ASP A 118 -24.32 2.57 3.27
C ASP A 118 -23.64 3.37 4.39
N GLY A 119 -22.85 4.38 3.99
CA GLY A 119 -22.24 5.35 4.90
C GLY A 119 -20.81 5.77 4.55
N ASN A 120 -20.28 6.72 5.32
CA ASN A 120 -19.00 7.38 5.02
C ASN A 120 -17.84 6.92 5.91
N THR A 121 -18.07 6.02 6.86
CA THR A 121 -17.08 5.67 7.89
C THR A 121 -16.66 4.20 7.79
N LEU A 122 -15.34 3.97 7.81
CA LEU A 122 -14.71 2.66 7.78
C LEU A 122 -13.88 2.48 9.05
N HIS A 123 -14.05 1.32 9.71
CA HIS A 123 -13.32 0.93 10.90
C HIS A 123 -12.25 -0.11 10.55
N LEU A 124 -11.01 0.35 10.38
CA LEU A 124 -9.92 -0.45 9.81
C LEU A 124 -8.62 -0.12 10.52
N THR A 125 -7.87 -1.16 10.87
CA THR A 125 -6.54 -1.01 11.45
C THR A 125 -5.50 -0.67 10.38
N GLN A 126 -4.37 -0.07 10.79
CA GLN A 126 -3.27 0.20 9.84
C GLN A 126 -2.65 -1.09 9.31
N GLU A 127 -2.62 -2.14 10.12
CA GLU A 127 -2.17 -3.47 9.74
C GLU A 127 -3.00 -4.00 8.58
N TYR A 128 -4.33 -3.92 8.72
CA TYR A 128 -5.25 -4.37 7.69
C TYR A 128 -5.09 -3.55 6.40
N LEU A 129 -4.99 -2.23 6.51
CA LEU A 129 -4.74 -1.35 5.37
C LEU A 129 -3.41 -1.66 4.67
N GLY A 130 -2.37 -1.99 5.44
CA GLY A 130 -1.07 -2.40 4.89
C GLY A 130 -1.16 -3.68 4.08
N SER A 131 -1.87 -4.69 4.61
CA SER A 131 -2.16 -5.93 3.88
C SER A 131 -2.96 -5.67 2.60
N MET A 132 -3.98 -4.82 2.66
CA MET A 132 -4.83 -4.51 1.50
C MET A 132 -4.11 -3.71 0.41
N LEU A 133 -3.20 -2.82 0.78
CA LEU A 133 -2.45 -1.98 -0.16
C LEU A 133 -1.11 -2.62 -0.59
N GLY A 134 -0.73 -3.77 -0.02
CA GLY A 134 0.58 -4.38 -0.23
C GLY A 134 1.71 -3.45 0.22
N ALA A 135 1.51 -2.69 1.29
CA ALA A 135 2.39 -1.61 1.71
C ALA A 135 2.75 -1.70 3.20
N GLN A 136 3.91 -1.13 3.56
CA GLN A 136 4.32 -1.03 4.96
C GLN A 136 3.48 0.01 5.71
N ARG A 137 3.39 -0.12 7.04
CA ARG A 137 2.60 0.80 7.89
C ARG A 137 2.99 2.26 7.71
N THR A 138 4.28 2.54 7.52
CA THR A 138 4.81 3.88 7.24
C THR A 138 4.19 4.46 5.98
N THR A 139 4.20 3.71 4.88
CA THR A 139 3.59 4.08 3.61
C THR A 139 2.08 4.29 3.72
N VAL A 140 1.37 3.45 4.49
CA VAL A 140 -0.07 3.63 4.75
C VAL A 140 -0.33 4.93 5.50
N ASN A 141 0.50 5.24 6.51
CA ASN A 141 0.35 6.47 7.29
C ASN A 141 0.62 7.71 6.43
N GLU A 142 1.68 7.70 5.63
CA GLU A 142 2.00 8.77 4.68
C GLU A 142 0.87 8.99 3.66
N ALA A 143 0.30 7.90 3.12
CA ALA A 143 -0.84 7.95 2.22
C ALA A 143 -2.07 8.56 2.91
N ALA A 144 -2.41 8.09 4.11
CA ALA A 144 -3.53 8.61 4.90
C ALA A 144 -3.37 10.10 5.20
N GLN A 145 -2.17 10.53 5.61
CA GLN A 145 -1.87 11.93 5.86
C GLN A 145 -1.99 12.78 4.60
N THR A 146 -1.58 12.26 3.44
CA THR A 146 -1.71 12.97 2.17
C THR A 146 -3.17 13.22 1.83
N LEU A 147 -4.02 12.19 1.93
CA LEU A 147 -5.46 12.32 1.70
C LEU A 147 -6.14 13.23 2.73
N GLN A 148 -5.69 13.21 3.98
CA GLN A 148 -6.23 14.06 5.04
C GLN A 148 -5.85 15.54 4.84
N LYS A 149 -4.60 15.82 4.44
CA LYS A 149 -4.15 17.18 4.09
C LYS A 149 -4.90 17.76 2.90
N ALA A 150 -5.31 16.90 1.96
CA ALA A 150 -6.14 17.29 0.83
C ALA A 150 -7.63 17.48 1.19
N GLY A 151 -8.02 17.24 2.44
CA GLY A 151 -9.41 17.40 2.91
C GLY A 151 -10.37 16.30 2.46
N ALA A 152 -9.87 15.24 1.80
CA ALA A 152 -10.73 14.16 1.30
C ALA A 152 -11.23 13.23 2.42
N ILE A 153 -10.40 13.02 3.45
CA ILE A 153 -10.71 12.12 4.57
C ILE A 153 -10.34 12.72 5.92
N THR A 154 -10.93 12.18 6.99
CA THR A 154 -10.39 12.28 8.34
C THR A 154 -9.95 10.91 8.81
N TYR A 155 -8.84 10.86 9.54
CA TYR A 155 -8.30 9.62 10.07
C TYR A 155 -7.92 9.76 11.55
N SER A 156 -8.52 8.93 12.41
CA SER A 156 -8.19 8.89 13.83
C SER A 156 -8.46 7.51 14.43
N ARG A 157 -7.52 6.98 15.22
CA ARG A 157 -7.67 5.73 15.99
C ARG A 157 -8.30 4.55 15.19
N GLY A 158 -7.83 4.32 13.95
CA GLY A 158 -8.34 3.24 13.09
C GLY A 158 -9.75 3.49 12.52
N ARG A 159 -10.21 4.74 12.54
CA ARG A 159 -11.47 5.18 11.94
C ARG A 159 -11.17 6.17 10.82
N ILE A 160 -11.60 5.81 9.61
CA ILE A 160 -11.52 6.66 8.42
C ILE A 160 -12.93 7.16 8.11
N THR A 161 -13.11 8.46 7.99
CA THR A 161 -14.37 9.04 7.51
C THR A 161 -14.10 9.82 6.23
N ILE A 162 -14.82 9.48 5.17
CA ILE A 162 -14.77 10.17 3.87
C ILE A 162 -15.57 11.47 3.99
N VAL A 163 -14.89 12.60 3.88
CA VAL A 163 -15.46 13.93 4.05
C VAL A 163 -15.89 14.52 2.72
N ASP A 164 -15.04 14.40 1.70
CA ASP A 164 -15.32 14.86 0.34
C ASP A 164 -15.00 13.74 -0.65
N ARG A 165 -16.06 13.09 -1.13
CA ARG A 165 -15.98 12.02 -2.13
C ARG A 165 -15.40 12.53 -3.45
N ALA A 166 -15.74 13.74 -3.88
CA ALA A 166 -15.24 14.30 -5.13
C ALA A 166 -13.75 14.64 -5.04
N ALA A 167 -13.28 15.14 -3.89
CA ALA A 167 -11.84 15.28 -3.63
C ALA A 167 -11.12 13.94 -3.66
N LEU A 168 -11.73 12.91 -3.08
CA LEU A 168 -11.17 11.56 -3.08
C LEU A 168 -11.09 10.98 -4.50
N GLU A 169 -12.09 11.21 -5.35
CA GLU A 169 -12.07 10.84 -6.77
C GLU A 169 -10.95 11.53 -7.55
N ARG A 170 -10.70 12.82 -7.31
CA ARG A 170 -9.60 13.55 -7.95
C ARG A 170 -8.22 13.02 -7.54
N LEU A 171 -8.10 12.44 -6.34
CA LEU A 171 -6.86 11.88 -5.82
C LEU A 171 -6.66 10.41 -6.21
N ALA A 172 -7.73 9.70 -6.55
CA ALA A 172 -7.66 8.32 -7.00
C ALA A 172 -6.95 8.23 -8.36
N CYS A 173 -6.28 7.09 -8.60
CA CYS A 173 -5.77 6.81 -9.93
C CYS A 173 -6.90 6.50 -10.91
N GLU A 174 -6.60 6.64 -12.20
CA GLU A 174 -7.50 6.36 -13.32
C GLU A 174 -8.08 4.94 -13.30
N CYS A 175 -7.40 4.01 -12.61
CA CYS A 175 -7.89 2.65 -12.38
C CYS A 175 -9.23 2.61 -11.61
N TYR A 176 -9.67 3.67 -10.95
CA TYR A 176 -11.01 3.70 -10.35
C TYR A 176 -12.10 3.61 -11.43
N ASN A 177 -11.95 4.40 -12.50
CA ASN A 177 -12.92 4.48 -13.60
C ASN A 177 -12.76 3.35 -14.62
N ALA A 178 -11.60 2.66 -14.62
CA ALA A 178 -11.35 1.55 -15.53
C ALA A 178 -12.28 0.34 -15.27
N HIS A 179 -12.78 0.16 -14.05
CA HIS A 179 -13.67 -0.97 -13.71
C HIS A 179 -15.16 -0.64 -13.83
N THR A 180 -15.54 0.63 -14.01
CA THR A 180 -16.95 0.99 -14.25
C THR A 180 -17.38 0.78 -15.71
N ARG A 181 -16.45 0.40 -16.60
CA ARG A 181 -16.69 0.07 -18.02
C ARG A 181 -16.38 -1.39 -18.35
N GLU A 182 -17.00 -2.36 -17.69
CA GLU A 182 -17.46 -3.62 -18.32
C GLU A 182 -18.43 -4.39 -17.41
N PRO A 183 -19.34 -5.18 -18.01
CA PRO A 183 -20.78 -4.96 -17.98
C PRO A 183 -21.45 -5.60 -16.76
N ALA A 184 -22.61 -5.07 -16.42
CA ALA A 184 -23.59 -5.63 -15.51
C ALA A 184 -23.54 -7.18 -15.46
N LEU A 185 -22.96 -7.71 -14.38
CA LEU A 185 -23.30 -9.04 -13.90
C LEU A 185 -24.43 -8.83 -12.89
N VAL A 186 -25.53 -9.55 -13.11
CA VAL A 186 -26.78 -9.58 -12.35
C VAL A 186 -27.83 -8.55 -12.78
N ARG A 187 -28.58 -8.88 -13.83
CA ARG A 187 -30.05 -8.87 -13.84
C ARG A 187 -30.56 -10.03 -14.68
#